data_AF-A0A940MFF0-F1
#
_entry.id   AF-A0A940MFF0-F1
#
_cell.length_a   1.000
_cell.length_b   1.000
_cell.length_c   1.000
_cell.angle_alpha   90.00
_cell.angle_beta   90.00
_cell.angle_gamma   90.00
#
_symmetry.space_group_name_H-M   'P 1'
#
loop_
_entity.id
_entity.type
_entity.pdbx_description
1 polymer ?
#
loop_
_entity_poly.entity_id
_entity_poly.type
_entity_poly.pdbx_seq_one_letter_code
_entity_poly.pdbx_strand_id
1 'polypeptide(L)'
;GARAALDATPGQLPALDTAGVVDAGGLGLLALLGALMETVAGRRPEPPPGGRVHPAHAPEAPPACPAGDAEPEGPAYEVIYLLEAADDAAVGRLRQRLDALGDSLVVGGGAGLWKVHVHTDDAGAAVEAGMEAGRPYRLRITHLAQHAAERPVERAQRAVVAVVPGEGLAGLCEQAGATALLAREGEPPASGELVDAIRRAHAREIVLLPNDAELRHTAAAAAAQARAEGMRVALIPTRAAVQGIAALAVHQPERRFDEDVVAMTSAAGATRYGELAVAERMAWTTAGVCRAGDVLGLIDGDVAVIGTELDATARAVLDRMLAAGGELVTLVLGDDVPDALADRLEDHVRDGHLAVDTVVHRGGGRTAPLLIGVE
;
A
#
# COMPACT_ATOMS: atom_id res chain seq x y z
N GLY A 1 -38.22 1.41 -9.15
CA GLY A 1 -36.96 0.64 -9.20
C GLY A 1 -35.79 1.57 -8.96
N ALA A 2 -34.58 1.04 -8.75
CA ALA A 2 -33.41 1.84 -8.32
C ALA A 2 -33.08 3.02 -9.27
N ARG A 3 -33.27 2.87 -10.59
CA ARG A 3 -33.14 3.96 -11.58
C ARG A 3 -34.16 5.08 -11.38
N ALA A 4 -35.44 4.73 -11.23
CA ALA A 4 -36.49 5.72 -10.96
C ALA A 4 -36.30 6.41 -9.59
N ALA A 5 -35.65 5.73 -8.63
CA ALA A 5 -35.29 6.34 -7.35
C ALA A 5 -34.16 7.37 -7.54
N LEU A 6 -33.16 7.07 -8.38
CA LEU A 6 -32.10 8.01 -8.75
C LEU A 6 -32.65 9.23 -9.53
N ASP A 7 -33.54 9.01 -10.49
CA ASP A 7 -34.15 10.10 -11.27
C ASP A 7 -35.00 11.04 -10.38
N ALA A 8 -35.46 10.57 -9.23
CA ALA A 8 -36.22 11.36 -8.26
C ALA A 8 -35.35 12.12 -7.25
N THR A 9 -34.03 11.90 -7.20
CA THR A 9 -33.16 12.55 -6.21
C THR A 9 -33.07 14.07 -6.32
N PRO A 10 -33.18 14.71 -7.51
CA PRO A 10 -33.23 16.17 -7.59
C PRO A 10 -34.40 16.74 -6.77
N GLY A 11 -35.56 16.08 -6.77
CA GLY A 11 -36.74 16.50 -5.99
C GLY A 11 -36.66 16.21 -4.49
N GLN A 12 -35.57 15.60 -3.99
CA GLN A 12 -35.41 15.21 -2.59
C GLN A 12 -34.44 16.13 -1.83
N LEU A 13 -33.53 16.80 -2.54
CA LEU A 13 -32.52 17.68 -1.96
C LEU A 13 -32.42 19.00 -2.76
N PRO A 14 -32.60 20.18 -2.13
CA PRO A 14 -32.55 21.47 -2.82
C PRO A 14 -31.23 21.73 -3.57
N ALA A 15 -30.12 21.18 -3.08
CA ALA A 15 -28.81 21.31 -3.71
C ALA A 15 -28.74 20.58 -5.07
N LEU A 16 -29.39 19.42 -5.18
CA LEU A 16 -29.43 18.61 -6.41
C LEU A 16 -30.39 19.24 -7.44
N ASP A 17 -31.52 19.76 -6.97
CA ASP A 17 -32.47 20.53 -7.79
C ASP A 17 -31.82 21.76 -8.43
N THR A 18 -31.13 22.57 -7.62
CA THR A 18 -30.44 23.78 -8.08
C THR A 18 -29.36 23.48 -9.11
N ALA A 19 -28.65 22.35 -8.94
CA ALA A 19 -27.57 21.94 -9.84
C ALA A 19 -28.07 21.12 -11.04
N GLY A 20 -29.34 20.71 -11.08
CA GLY A 20 -29.91 19.89 -12.15
C GLY A 20 -29.22 18.52 -12.30
N VAL A 21 -28.65 17.98 -11.22
CA VAL A 21 -27.89 16.72 -11.21
C VAL A 21 -28.52 15.70 -10.27
N VAL A 22 -28.31 14.41 -10.58
CA VAL A 22 -28.73 13.30 -9.71
C VAL A 22 -27.69 13.04 -8.62
N ASP A 23 -28.08 12.31 -7.58
CA ASP A 23 -27.18 11.96 -6.48
C ASP A 23 -26.00 11.08 -6.97
N ALA A 24 -24.77 11.53 -6.72
CA ALA A 24 -23.57 10.84 -7.17
C ALA A 24 -23.38 9.48 -6.47
N GLY A 25 -23.81 9.35 -5.21
CA GLY A 25 -23.75 8.09 -4.46
C GLY A 25 -24.72 7.04 -5.03
N GLY A 26 -25.95 7.45 -5.31
CA GLY A 26 -26.97 6.63 -5.96
C GLY A 26 -26.56 6.20 -7.37
N LEU A 27 -25.92 7.10 -8.14
CA LEU A 27 -25.35 6.77 -9.44
C LEU A 27 -24.22 5.74 -9.34
N GLY A 28 -23.31 5.89 -8.38
CA GLY A 28 -22.23 4.94 -8.12
C GLY A 28 -22.75 3.55 -7.73
N LEU A 29 -23.78 3.48 -6.87
CA LEU A 29 -24.41 2.23 -6.49
C LEU A 29 -25.08 1.52 -7.68
N LEU A 30 -25.76 2.26 -8.56
CA LEU A 30 -26.32 1.69 -9.79
C LEU A 30 -25.26 1.13 -10.74
N ALA A 31 -24.11 1.80 -10.85
CA ALA A 31 -22.99 1.31 -11.64
C ALA A 31 -22.43 -0.01 -11.08
N LEU A 32 -22.27 -0.09 -9.76
CA LEU A 32 -21.78 -1.30 -9.07
C LEU A 32 -22.76 -2.48 -9.21
N LEU A 33 -24.06 -2.23 -9.03
CA LEU A 33 -25.09 -3.24 -9.23
C LEU A 33 -25.19 -3.69 -10.70
N GLY A 34 -24.96 -2.77 -11.64
CA GLY A 34 -24.90 -3.09 -13.06
C GLY A 34 -23.73 -4.00 -13.42
N ALA A 35 -22.54 -3.71 -12.89
CA ALA A 35 -21.35 -4.55 -13.05
C ALA A 35 -21.57 -5.95 -12.43
N LEU A 36 -22.15 -6.02 -11.23
CA LEU A 36 -22.46 -7.30 -10.59
C LEU A 36 -23.44 -8.14 -11.43
N MET A 37 -24.47 -7.51 -12.01
CA MET A 37 -25.43 -8.20 -12.87
C MET A 37 -24.79 -8.69 -14.18
N GLU A 38 -23.86 -7.92 -14.74
CA GLU A 38 -23.09 -8.32 -15.91
C GLU A 38 -22.20 -9.53 -15.60
N THR A 39 -21.47 -9.51 -14.48
CA THR A 39 -20.59 -10.59 -14.05
C THR A 39 -21.33 -11.88 -13.70
N VAL A 40 -22.44 -11.77 -12.96
CA VAL A 40 -23.17 -12.95 -12.43
C VAL A 40 -24.18 -13.51 -13.44
N ALA A 41 -24.85 -12.64 -14.20
CA ALA A 41 -25.96 -13.04 -15.05
C ALA A 41 -25.70 -12.82 -16.55
N GLY A 42 -24.52 -12.32 -16.94
CA GLY A 42 -24.17 -12.05 -18.35
C GLY A 42 -25.05 -10.99 -19.02
N ARG A 43 -25.79 -10.19 -18.23
CA ARG A 43 -26.72 -9.18 -18.74
C ARG A 43 -26.21 -7.80 -18.39
N ARG A 44 -25.88 -7.02 -19.43
CA ARG A 44 -25.50 -5.62 -19.28
C ARG A 44 -26.75 -4.73 -19.24
N PRO A 45 -27.02 -3.99 -18.14
CA PRO A 45 -28.13 -3.04 -18.10
C PRO A 45 -27.82 -1.83 -18.98
N GLU A 46 -28.87 -1.19 -19.50
CA GLU A 46 -28.72 0.08 -20.22
C GLU A 46 -28.18 1.17 -19.27
N PRO A 47 -27.22 1.99 -19.73
CA PRO A 47 -26.67 3.08 -18.94
C PRO A 47 -27.77 4.08 -18.51
N PRO A 48 -27.66 4.70 -17.32
CA PRO A 48 -28.62 5.69 -16.86
C PRO A 48 -28.65 6.92 -17.80
N PRO A 49 -29.81 7.56 -18.01
CA PRO A 49 -29.92 8.72 -18.88
C PRO A 49 -29.54 9.96 -18.06
N GLY A 50 -28.55 10.73 -18.50
CA GLY A 50 -28.25 12.04 -17.90
C GLY A 50 -26.87 12.26 -17.30
N GLY A 51 -25.92 11.35 -17.50
CA GLY A 51 -24.51 11.60 -17.23
C GLY A 51 -23.68 11.28 -18.46
N ARG A 52 -23.40 12.26 -19.33
CA ARG A 52 -22.25 12.16 -20.24
C ARG A 52 -20.99 12.27 -19.38
N VAL A 53 -20.64 11.19 -18.71
CA VAL A 53 -19.24 10.96 -18.37
C VAL A 53 -18.60 10.59 -19.69
N HIS A 54 -17.91 11.53 -20.32
CA HIS A 54 -16.95 11.15 -21.35
C HIS A 54 -16.00 10.15 -20.69
N PRO A 55 -15.89 8.91 -21.18
CA PRO A 55 -14.88 8.02 -20.68
C PRO A 55 -13.54 8.73 -20.93
N ALA A 56 -12.81 9.04 -19.85
CA ALA A 56 -11.37 9.11 -19.96
C ALA A 56 -10.97 7.79 -20.63
N HIS A 57 -10.23 7.87 -21.73
CA HIS A 57 -9.73 6.69 -22.44
C HIS A 57 -9.20 5.71 -21.38
N ALA A 58 -9.78 4.51 -21.35
CA ALA A 58 -9.10 3.39 -20.73
C ALA A 58 -7.74 3.30 -21.44
N PRO A 59 -6.60 3.26 -20.73
CA PRO A 59 -5.33 3.07 -21.40
C PRO A 59 -5.41 1.71 -22.10
N GLU A 60 -5.31 1.77 -23.43
CA GLU A 60 -5.13 0.60 -24.27
C GLU A 60 -3.86 -0.11 -23.77
N ALA A 61 -3.95 -1.41 -23.51
CA ALA A 61 -2.80 -2.18 -23.05
C ALA A 61 -1.68 -2.07 -24.10
N PRO A 62 -0.47 -1.58 -23.75
CA PRO A 62 0.57 -1.42 -24.73
C PRO A 62 1.09 -2.79 -25.18
N PRO A 63 1.43 -2.95 -26.48
CA PRO A 63 2.08 -4.16 -26.95
C PRO A 63 3.46 -4.30 -26.31
N ALA A 64 3.83 -5.52 -25.95
CA ALA A 64 5.16 -5.84 -25.45
C ALA A 64 6.23 -5.58 -26.53
N CYS A 65 7.34 -4.92 -26.14
CA CYS A 65 8.74 -5.06 -26.59
C CYS A 65 9.54 -3.75 -26.35
N PRO A 66 10.88 -3.76 -26.42
CA PRO A 66 11.88 -4.31 -25.50
C PRO A 66 12.62 -3.19 -24.71
N ALA A 67 13.51 -3.58 -23.79
CA ALA A 67 14.33 -2.67 -22.99
C ALA A 67 15.21 -1.74 -23.86
N GLY A 68 15.13 -0.43 -23.59
CA GLY A 68 16.02 0.60 -24.10
C GLY A 68 15.75 1.91 -23.36
N ASP A 69 16.82 2.55 -22.88
CA ASP A 69 16.78 3.79 -22.11
C ASP A 69 16.02 4.90 -22.88
N ALA A 70 14.86 5.32 -22.38
CA ALA A 70 14.07 6.42 -22.92
C ALA A 70 13.83 7.47 -21.82
N GLU A 71 14.20 8.71 -22.10
CA GLU A 71 13.80 9.89 -21.33
C GLU A 71 12.26 9.96 -21.23
N PRO A 72 11.68 10.47 -20.12
CA PRO A 72 10.23 10.52 -19.98
C PRO A 72 9.62 11.45 -21.04
N GLU A 73 9.06 10.87 -22.10
CA GLU A 73 8.22 11.55 -23.09
C GLU A 73 6.92 12.01 -22.42
N GLY A 74 6.90 13.25 -21.92
CA GLY A 74 5.69 13.90 -21.41
C GLY A 74 5.92 15.40 -21.15
N PRO A 75 4.85 16.22 -21.13
CA PRO A 75 4.95 17.66 -21.03
C PRO A 75 5.67 18.09 -19.74
N ALA A 76 6.59 19.06 -19.84
CA ALA A 76 7.40 19.49 -18.71
C ALA A 76 6.60 20.27 -17.64
N TYR A 77 5.48 20.91 -18.00
CA TYR A 77 4.72 21.78 -17.11
C TYR A 77 3.21 21.54 -17.14
N GLU A 78 2.57 21.71 -15.98
CA GLU A 78 1.14 21.92 -15.82
C GLU A 78 0.87 23.40 -15.53
N VAL A 79 0.04 24.04 -16.34
CA VAL A 79 -0.37 25.44 -16.17
C VAL A 79 -1.87 25.50 -15.90
N ILE A 80 -2.24 26.02 -14.73
CA ILE A 80 -3.64 26.21 -14.32
C ILE A 80 -3.86 27.67 -13.94
N TYR A 81 -4.92 28.29 -14.46
CA TYR A 81 -5.34 29.62 -14.04
C TYR A 81 -6.85 29.82 -14.18
N LEU A 82 -7.36 30.81 -13.46
CA LEU A 82 -8.68 31.36 -13.73
C LEU A 82 -8.53 32.55 -14.69
N LEU A 83 -9.48 32.71 -15.59
CA LEU A 83 -9.48 33.74 -16.62
C LEU A 83 -10.79 34.51 -16.56
N GLU A 84 -10.70 35.81 -16.30
CA GLU A 84 -11.79 36.76 -16.51
C GLU A 84 -11.74 37.23 -17.97
N ALA A 85 -12.72 36.85 -18.77
CA ALA A 85 -12.82 37.24 -20.19
C ALA A 85 -14.26 37.66 -20.51
N ALA A 86 -14.44 38.87 -21.03
CA ALA A 86 -15.76 39.42 -21.33
C ALA A 86 -16.36 38.90 -22.65
N ASP A 87 -15.55 38.26 -23.49
CA ASP A 87 -15.92 37.81 -24.84
C ASP A 87 -15.64 36.31 -25.02
N ASP A 88 -16.69 35.53 -25.22
CA ASP A 88 -16.62 34.09 -25.48
C ASP A 88 -15.84 33.77 -26.78
N ALA A 89 -15.79 34.68 -27.75
CA ALA A 89 -15.00 34.50 -28.95
C ALA A 89 -13.48 34.59 -28.66
N ALA A 90 -13.07 35.36 -27.65
CA ALA A 90 -11.68 35.40 -27.18
C ALA A 90 -11.26 34.08 -26.53
N VAL A 91 -12.18 33.45 -25.78
CA VAL A 91 -11.95 32.12 -25.18
C VAL A 91 -11.90 31.02 -26.25
N GLY A 92 -12.68 31.15 -27.32
CA GLY A 92 -12.58 30.27 -28.49
C GLY A 92 -11.19 30.30 -29.15
N ARG A 93 -10.61 31.51 -29.31
CA ARG A 93 -9.25 31.67 -29.83
C ARG A 93 -8.18 31.15 -28.86
N LEU A 94 -8.36 31.38 -27.56
CA LEU A 94 -7.50 30.83 -26.52
C LEU A 94 -7.43 29.31 -26.59
N ARG A 95 -8.58 28.66 -26.72
CA ARG A 95 -8.65 27.20 -26.81
C ARG A 95 -7.84 26.68 -27.99
N GLN A 96 -7.98 27.27 -29.17
CA GLN A 96 -7.20 26.87 -30.36
C GLN A 96 -5.69 27.07 -30.16
N ARG A 97 -5.30 28.15 -29.47
CA ARG A 97 -3.88 28.44 -29.22
C ARG A 97 -3.27 27.47 -28.21
N LEU A 98 -3.99 27.13 -27.15
CA LEU A 98 -3.52 26.20 -26.12
C LEU A 98 -3.52 24.74 -26.59
N ASP A 99 -4.45 24.36 -27.48
CA ASP A 99 -4.50 23.03 -28.10
C ASP A 99 -3.28 22.78 -29.00
N ALA A 100 -2.69 23.84 -29.54
CA ALA A 100 -1.44 23.78 -30.31
C ALA A 100 -0.17 23.80 -29.43
N LEU A 101 -0.30 24.15 -28.14
CA LEU A 101 0.82 24.29 -27.20
C LEU A 101 0.93 23.11 -26.24
N GLY A 102 -0.08 22.25 -26.13
CA GLY A 102 -0.13 21.22 -25.10
C GLY A 102 -1.01 20.03 -25.43
N ASP A 103 -0.72 18.89 -24.79
CA ASP A 103 -1.32 17.60 -25.13
C ASP A 103 -2.63 17.32 -24.39
N SER A 104 -2.89 18.07 -23.31
CA SER A 104 -4.10 17.95 -22.50
C SER A 104 -4.61 19.33 -22.12
N LEU A 105 -5.74 19.71 -22.71
CA LEU A 105 -6.37 21.01 -22.52
C LEU A 105 -7.78 20.87 -21.95
N VAL A 106 -8.02 21.50 -20.80
CA VAL A 106 -9.34 21.72 -20.24
C VAL A 106 -9.59 23.21 -20.08
N VAL A 107 -10.57 23.72 -20.83
CA VAL A 107 -11.13 25.06 -20.66
C VAL A 107 -12.60 24.89 -20.28
N GLY A 108 -12.93 25.16 -19.02
CA GLY A 108 -14.28 24.98 -18.47
C GLY A 108 -14.74 26.21 -17.71
N GLY A 109 -15.95 26.69 -18.00
CA GLY A 109 -16.49 27.91 -17.38
C GLY A 109 -17.64 28.50 -18.19
N GLY A 110 -18.06 29.72 -17.81
CA GLY A 110 -19.13 30.48 -18.45
C GLY A 110 -19.45 31.78 -17.69
N ALA A 111 -20.18 32.69 -18.33
CA ALA A 111 -20.58 34.00 -17.77
C ALA A 111 -19.40 34.87 -17.31
N GLY A 112 -18.35 34.92 -18.13
CA GLY A 112 -17.20 35.83 -17.92
C GLY A 112 -16.05 35.26 -17.09
N LEU A 113 -16.18 34.04 -16.56
CA LEU A 113 -15.15 33.36 -15.77
C LEU A 113 -14.88 31.95 -16.28
N TRP A 114 -13.60 31.65 -16.51
CA TRP A 114 -13.13 30.40 -17.10
C TRP A 114 -11.99 29.81 -16.28
N LYS A 115 -11.97 28.48 -16.15
CA LYS A 115 -10.83 27.74 -15.61
C LYS A 115 -10.09 27.10 -16.77
N VAL A 116 -8.80 27.40 -16.87
CA VAL A 116 -7.90 26.86 -17.87
C VAL A 116 -6.92 25.92 -17.19
N HIS A 117 -6.72 24.75 -17.77
CA HIS A 117 -5.74 23.76 -17.37
C HIS A 117 -5.12 23.21 -18.65
N VAL A 118 -3.82 23.41 -18.83
CA VAL A 118 -3.06 22.89 -19.97
C VAL A 118 -1.78 22.21 -19.49
N HIS A 119 -1.43 21.09 -20.09
CA HIS A 119 -0.12 20.46 -19.95
C HIS A 119 0.72 20.82 -21.17
N THR A 120 1.89 21.44 -20.97
CA THR A 120 2.71 22.02 -22.05
C THR A 120 4.20 22.02 -21.68
N ASP A 121 5.07 22.05 -22.68
CA ASP A 121 6.51 22.27 -22.49
C ASP A 121 6.88 23.75 -22.35
N ASP A 122 5.98 24.66 -22.72
CA ASP A 122 6.20 26.11 -22.62
C ASP A 122 5.10 26.77 -21.76
N ALA A 123 5.39 26.84 -20.46
CA ALA A 123 4.50 27.49 -19.51
C ALA A 123 4.33 28.99 -19.77
N GLY A 124 5.33 29.66 -20.37
CA GLY A 124 5.27 31.08 -20.71
C GLY A 124 4.23 31.34 -21.80
N ALA A 125 4.32 30.58 -22.89
CA ALA A 125 3.39 30.68 -24.01
C ALA A 125 1.93 30.43 -23.58
N ALA A 126 1.70 29.49 -22.66
CA ALA A 126 0.36 29.21 -22.14
C ALA A 126 -0.25 30.36 -21.30
N VAL A 127 0.60 31.10 -20.58
CA VAL A 127 0.17 32.28 -19.79
C VAL A 127 -0.04 33.48 -20.69
N GLU A 128 0.85 33.70 -21.67
CA GLU A 128 0.74 34.77 -22.65
C GLU A 128 -0.55 34.65 -23.46
N ALA A 129 -0.89 33.44 -23.93
CA ALA A 129 -2.17 33.18 -24.58
C ALA A 129 -3.36 33.57 -23.69
N GLY A 130 -3.28 33.27 -22.38
CA GLY A 130 -4.28 33.66 -21.39
C GLY A 130 -4.41 35.18 -21.22
N MET A 131 -3.29 35.91 -21.25
CA MET A 131 -3.28 37.38 -21.17
C MET A 131 -3.84 38.06 -22.43
N GLU A 132 -3.66 37.46 -23.61
CA GLU A 132 -4.27 37.96 -24.85
C GLU A 132 -5.80 37.79 -24.86
N ALA A 133 -6.31 36.73 -24.22
CA ALA A 133 -7.73 36.40 -24.19
C ALA A 133 -8.51 37.11 -23.07
N GLY A 134 -7.83 37.54 -22.00
CA GLY A 134 -8.47 38.17 -20.85
C GLY A 134 -7.49 38.43 -19.70
N ARG A 135 -7.99 38.51 -18.47
CA ARG A 135 -7.15 38.72 -17.28
C ARG A 135 -6.97 37.40 -16.52
N PRO A 136 -5.82 36.71 -16.64
CA PRO A 136 -5.54 35.51 -15.86
C PRO A 136 -5.23 35.88 -14.41
N TYR A 137 -5.69 35.05 -13.47
CA TYR A 137 -5.44 35.20 -12.04
C TYR A 137 -5.48 33.85 -11.33
N ARG A 138 -4.85 33.79 -10.14
CA ARG A 138 -4.57 32.52 -9.42
C ARG A 138 -3.83 31.52 -10.31
N LEU A 139 -2.82 32.02 -11.03
CA LEU A 139 -1.94 31.22 -11.87
C LEU A 139 -1.11 30.26 -11.01
N ARG A 140 -1.09 28.99 -11.41
CA ARG A 140 -0.25 27.94 -10.87
C ARG A 140 0.48 27.28 -12.04
N ILE A 141 1.80 27.29 -11.98
CA ILE A 141 2.68 26.58 -12.92
C ILE A 141 3.41 25.52 -12.10
N THR A 142 3.28 24.27 -12.51
CA THR A 142 3.85 23.11 -11.83
C THR A 142 4.79 22.39 -12.80
N HIS A 143 6.06 22.26 -12.46
CA HIS A 143 7.00 21.44 -13.24
C HIS A 143 6.76 19.96 -12.92
N LEU A 144 6.36 19.17 -13.93
CA LEU A 144 5.88 17.80 -13.75
C LEU A 144 7.02 16.84 -13.39
N ALA A 145 8.24 17.05 -13.90
CA ALA A 145 9.41 16.23 -13.54
C ALA A 145 9.90 16.43 -12.09
N GLN A 146 9.51 17.51 -11.40
CA GLN A 146 9.83 17.74 -9.98
C GLN A 146 8.73 17.23 -9.02
N HIS A 147 7.51 16.97 -9.50
CA HIS A 147 6.38 16.53 -8.65
C HIS A 147 6.30 15.01 -8.44
N ALA A 148 7.16 14.22 -9.09
CA ALA A 148 7.36 12.81 -8.75
C ALA A 148 8.18 12.63 -7.44
N ALA A 149 8.96 13.63 -7.03
CA ALA A 149 9.88 13.51 -5.90
C ALA A 149 9.39 14.16 -4.59
N GLU A 150 8.50 15.17 -4.63
CA GLU A 150 8.13 15.90 -3.41
C GLU A 150 6.67 16.37 -3.46
N ARG A 151 5.73 15.47 -3.14
CA ARG A 151 4.44 15.90 -2.60
C ARG A 151 4.62 16.09 -1.09
N PRO A 152 4.31 17.27 -0.51
CA PRO A 152 4.15 17.37 0.93
C PRO A 152 2.96 16.49 1.30
N VAL A 153 3.24 15.29 1.82
CA VAL A 153 2.24 14.42 2.41
C VAL A 153 1.59 15.25 3.52
N GLU A 154 0.28 15.45 3.47
CA GLU A 154 -0.46 15.94 4.63
C GLU A 154 -0.06 15.03 5.79
N ARG A 155 0.60 15.58 6.83
CA ARG A 155 1.25 14.78 7.89
C ARG A 155 0.27 13.71 8.34
N ALA A 156 0.55 12.44 8.02
CA ALA A 156 -0.25 11.34 8.49
C ALA A 156 -0.34 11.48 10.00
N GLN A 157 -1.55 11.44 10.57
CA GLN A 157 -1.67 11.55 12.04
C GLN A 157 -0.87 10.43 12.70
N ARG A 158 -0.87 9.25 12.06
CA ARG A 158 -0.15 8.06 12.46
C ARG A 158 0.55 7.41 11.29
N ALA A 159 1.75 6.88 11.54
CA ALA A 159 2.43 5.96 10.63
C ALA A 159 2.93 4.73 11.38
N VAL A 160 3.07 3.63 10.66
CA VAL A 160 3.74 2.42 11.15
C VAL A 160 5.06 2.28 10.41
N VAL A 161 6.14 2.03 11.14
CA VAL A 161 7.45 1.70 10.57
C VAL A 161 7.76 0.24 10.92
N ALA A 162 7.95 -0.60 9.92
CA ALA A 162 8.23 -2.02 10.10
C ALA A 162 9.62 -2.34 9.54
N VAL A 163 10.47 -2.96 10.34
CA VAL A 163 11.72 -3.54 9.86
C VAL A 163 11.41 -4.94 9.35
N VAL A 164 11.84 -5.31 8.15
CA VAL A 164 11.54 -6.63 7.58
C VAL A 164 12.71 -7.17 6.78
N PRO A 165 12.94 -8.50 6.81
CA PRO A 165 13.83 -9.14 5.86
C PRO A 165 13.11 -9.29 4.51
N GLY A 166 13.78 -8.90 3.42
CA GLY A 166 13.30 -9.17 2.06
C GLY A 166 12.20 -8.25 1.53
N GLU A 167 12.16 -8.14 0.20
CA GLU A 167 11.29 -7.21 -0.52
C GLU A 167 9.83 -7.65 -0.54
N GLY A 168 9.54 -8.96 -0.44
CA GLY A 168 8.17 -9.48 -0.41
C GLY A 168 7.46 -9.06 0.88
N LEU A 169 8.13 -9.20 2.03
CA LEU A 169 7.62 -8.69 3.31
C LEU A 169 7.53 -7.17 3.33
N ALA A 170 8.48 -6.45 2.72
CA ALA A 170 8.40 -5.00 2.59
C ALA A 170 7.15 -4.59 1.80
N GLY A 171 6.91 -5.22 0.65
CA GLY A 171 5.71 -4.99 -0.16
C GLY A 171 4.42 -5.29 0.61
N LEU A 172 4.37 -6.36 1.41
CA LEU A 172 3.21 -6.67 2.26
C LEU A 172 2.96 -5.60 3.33
N CYS A 173 4.02 -5.14 4.01
CA CYS A 173 3.92 -4.06 4.98
C CYS A 173 3.46 -2.75 4.32
N GLU A 174 3.99 -2.41 3.14
CA GLU A 174 3.62 -1.22 2.38
C GLU A 174 2.18 -1.25 1.88
N GLN A 175 1.71 -2.41 1.40
CA GLN A 175 0.31 -2.63 1.04
C GLN A 175 -0.63 -2.46 2.24
N ALA A 176 -0.16 -2.80 3.45
CA ALA A 176 -0.87 -2.55 4.71
C ALA A 176 -0.73 -1.10 5.23
N GLY A 177 -0.04 -0.22 4.49
CA GLY A 177 0.12 1.20 4.83
C GLY A 177 1.30 1.51 5.77
N ALA A 178 2.20 0.55 6.01
CA ALA A 178 3.41 0.78 6.78
C ALA A 178 4.57 1.24 5.91
N THR A 179 5.51 2.00 6.49
CA THR A 179 6.81 2.26 5.89
C THR A 179 7.74 1.09 6.22
N ALA A 180 8.21 0.37 5.21
CA ALA A 180 9.14 -0.74 5.39
C ALA A 180 10.60 -0.25 5.42
N LEU A 181 11.39 -0.80 6.35
CA LEU A 181 12.84 -0.70 6.35
C LEU A 181 13.42 -2.09 6.14
N LEU A 182 14.13 -2.28 5.04
CA LEU A 182 14.77 -3.55 4.72
C LEU A 182 15.96 -3.80 5.67
N ALA A 183 15.92 -4.93 6.37
CA ALA A 183 17.06 -5.44 7.13
C ALA A 183 18.09 -6.06 6.18
N ARG A 184 19.37 -5.77 6.41
CA ARG A 184 20.46 -6.39 5.65
C ARG A 184 20.92 -7.66 6.38
N GLU A 185 21.25 -8.68 5.60
CA GLU A 185 21.70 -9.97 6.13
C GLU A 185 22.98 -9.79 6.95
N GLY A 186 22.94 -10.20 8.22
CA GLY A 186 24.06 -10.04 9.16
C GLY A 186 24.41 -8.59 9.53
N GLU A 187 23.67 -7.61 9.03
CA GLU A 187 23.85 -6.19 9.30
C GLU A 187 22.50 -5.59 9.74
N PRO A 188 22.11 -5.74 11.02
CA PRO A 188 20.88 -5.15 11.53
C PRO A 188 20.92 -3.61 11.38
N PRO A 189 19.78 -2.96 11.08
CA PRO A 189 19.74 -1.51 10.91
C PRO A 189 20.25 -0.79 12.16
N ALA A 190 21.08 0.22 11.92
CA ALA A 190 21.56 1.08 12.99
C ALA A 190 20.43 1.96 13.54
N SER A 191 20.58 2.45 14.78
CA SER A 191 19.60 3.36 15.38
C SER A 191 19.37 4.61 14.54
N GLY A 192 20.39 5.09 13.81
CA GLY A 192 20.25 6.23 12.90
C GLY A 192 19.33 5.93 11.72
N GLU A 193 19.45 4.75 11.10
CA GLU A 193 18.60 4.33 9.99
C GLU A 193 17.13 4.20 10.41
N LEU A 194 16.88 3.69 11.63
CA LEU A 194 15.53 3.63 12.21
C LEU A 194 14.96 5.03 12.46
N VAL A 195 15.76 5.95 13.01
CA VAL A 195 15.32 7.34 13.21
C VAL A 195 15.02 8.01 11.87
N ASP A 196 15.84 7.79 10.84
CA ASP A 196 15.61 8.36 9.53
C ASP A 196 14.38 7.74 8.84
N ALA A 197 14.08 6.46 9.06
CA ALA A 197 12.82 5.85 8.63
C ALA A 197 11.60 6.48 9.35
N ILE A 198 11.68 6.65 10.67
CA ILE A 198 10.67 7.34 11.49
C ILE A 198 10.43 8.77 10.98
N ARG A 199 11.48 9.52 10.67
CA ARG A 199 11.36 10.90 10.14
C ARG A 199 10.73 10.96 8.75
N ARG A 200 11.10 10.02 7.86
CA ARG A 200 10.54 9.88 6.51
C ARG A 200 9.07 9.50 6.50
N ALA A 201 8.58 8.87 7.57
CA ALA A 201 7.15 8.58 7.72
C ALA A 201 6.28 9.84 7.91
N HIS A 202 6.89 11.00 8.21
CA HIS A 202 6.22 12.31 8.30
C HIS A 202 4.97 12.36 9.21
N ALA A 203 4.92 11.52 10.25
CA ALA A 203 3.78 11.40 11.16
C ALA A 203 4.06 11.95 12.56
N ARG A 204 2.99 12.36 13.27
CA ARG A 204 3.09 12.80 14.68
C ARG A 204 3.08 11.62 15.64
N GLU A 205 2.29 10.59 15.31
CA GLU A 205 2.22 9.34 16.03
C GLU A 205 2.88 8.23 15.21
N ILE A 206 3.74 7.44 15.85
CA ILE A 206 4.54 6.42 15.16
C ILE A 206 4.47 5.12 15.94
N VAL A 207 4.16 4.03 15.25
CA VAL A 207 4.29 2.68 15.76
C VAL A 207 5.50 2.04 15.10
N LEU A 208 6.44 1.50 15.89
CA LEU A 208 7.64 0.83 15.41
C LEU A 208 7.53 -0.67 15.65
N LEU A 209 7.68 -1.47 14.59
CA LEU A 209 7.68 -2.94 14.58
C LEU A 209 9.11 -3.43 14.25
N PRO A 210 9.91 -3.86 15.23
CA PRO A 210 11.29 -4.32 14.98
C PRO A 210 11.35 -5.64 14.23
N ASN A 211 10.39 -6.54 14.47
CA ASN A 211 10.28 -7.87 13.84
C ASN A 211 11.54 -8.75 13.95
N ASP A 212 12.41 -8.41 14.89
CA ASP A 212 13.65 -9.10 15.19
C ASP A 212 13.96 -8.85 16.67
N ALA A 213 14.18 -9.93 17.41
CA ALA A 213 14.47 -9.88 18.84
C ALA A 213 15.77 -9.10 19.15
N GLU A 214 16.76 -9.15 18.25
CA GLU A 214 18.04 -8.46 18.39
C GLU A 214 17.88 -6.94 18.26
N LEU A 215 16.89 -6.49 17.49
CA LEU A 215 16.63 -5.06 17.26
C LEU A 215 15.95 -4.36 18.43
N ARG A 216 15.52 -5.06 19.49
CA ARG A 216 14.79 -4.47 20.62
C ARG A 216 15.49 -3.26 21.21
N HIS A 217 16.80 -3.36 21.48
CA HIS A 217 17.57 -2.27 22.09
C HIS A 217 17.77 -1.10 21.13
N THR A 218 18.10 -1.40 19.87
CA THR A 218 18.28 -0.40 18.81
C THR A 218 16.98 0.35 18.51
N ALA A 219 15.85 -0.35 18.42
CA ALA A 219 14.53 0.22 18.22
C ALA A 219 14.07 1.08 19.42
N ALA A 220 14.37 0.64 20.65
CA ALA A 220 14.09 1.44 21.84
C ALA A 220 14.89 2.75 21.86
N ALA A 221 16.16 2.73 21.45
CA ALA A 221 17.00 3.92 21.33
C ALA A 221 16.46 4.88 20.26
N ALA A 222 16.12 4.36 19.07
CA ALA A 222 15.53 5.15 18.00
C ALA A 222 14.20 5.80 18.43
N ALA A 223 13.33 5.03 19.11
CA ALA A 223 12.08 5.56 19.65
C ALA A 223 12.29 6.64 20.72
N ALA A 224 13.29 6.48 21.60
CA ALA A 224 13.63 7.50 22.60
C ALA A 224 14.14 8.80 21.95
N GLN A 225 14.99 8.69 20.92
CA GLN A 225 15.46 9.85 20.16
C GLN A 225 14.31 10.57 19.45
N ALA A 226 13.45 9.82 18.75
CA ALA A 226 12.29 10.39 18.08
C ALA A 226 11.31 11.08 19.04
N ARG A 227 11.14 10.54 20.26
CA ARG A 227 10.36 11.21 21.33
C ARG A 227 10.99 12.52 21.78
N ALA A 228 12.32 12.59 21.86
CA ALA A 228 13.02 13.84 22.17
C ALA A 228 12.83 14.91 21.08
N GLU A 229 12.54 14.49 19.85
CA GLU A 229 12.19 15.37 18.71
C GLU A 229 10.69 15.76 18.69
N GLY A 230 9.91 15.35 19.70
CA GLY A 230 8.50 15.72 19.86
C GLY A 230 7.50 14.80 19.16
N MET A 231 7.95 13.65 18.63
CA MET A 231 7.07 12.62 18.06
C MET A 231 6.52 11.70 19.17
N ARG A 232 5.29 11.22 19.01
CA ARG A 232 4.71 10.21 19.89
C ARG A 232 5.01 8.81 19.33
N VAL A 233 6.03 8.15 19.85
CA VAL A 233 6.45 6.83 19.35
C VAL A 233 6.05 5.71 20.32
N ALA A 234 5.48 4.63 19.80
CA ALA A 234 5.25 3.36 20.50
C ALA A 234 6.08 2.26 19.85
N LEU A 235 6.69 1.41 20.67
CA LEU A 235 7.43 0.23 20.24
C LEU A 235 6.57 -0.98 20.53
N ILE A 236 6.22 -1.75 19.50
CA ILE A 236 5.60 -3.06 19.69
C ILE A 236 6.73 -4.10 19.70
N PRO A 237 6.85 -4.94 20.73
CA PRO A 237 8.01 -5.82 20.91
C PRO A 237 7.92 -7.08 20.02
N THR A 238 7.73 -6.90 18.72
CA THR A 238 7.74 -8.00 17.73
C THR A 238 9.16 -8.56 17.60
N ARG A 239 9.25 -9.90 17.55
CA ARG A 239 10.49 -10.68 17.43
C ARG A 239 10.66 -11.36 16.08
N ALA A 240 9.58 -11.42 15.30
CA ALA A 240 9.55 -11.97 13.95
C ALA A 240 8.58 -11.20 13.06
N ALA A 241 8.79 -11.23 11.74
CA ALA A 241 7.95 -10.54 10.77
C ALA A 241 6.48 -10.97 10.81
N VAL A 242 6.19 -12.25 11.06
CA VAL A 242 4.81 -12.76 11.20
C VAL A 242 4.04 -12.12 12.36
N GLN A 243 4.72 -11.75 13.45
CA GLN A 243 4.10 -10.99 14.55
C GLN A 243 3.84 -9.54 14.14
N GLY A 244 4.71 -8.96 13.30
CA GLY A 244 4.50 -7.67 12.68
C GLY A 244 3.30 -7.66 11.73
N ILE A 245 3.12 -8.71 10.93
CA ILE A 245 1.96 -8.90 10.06
C ILE A 245 0.67 -8.96 10.89
N ALA A 246 0.64 -9.76 11.96
CA ALA A 246 -0.51 -9.83 12.86
C ALA A 246 -0.83 -8.47 13.51
N ALA A 247 0.20 -7.72 13.92
CA ALA A 247 0.03 -6.37 14.43
C ALA A 247 -0.57 -5.42 13.37
N LEU A 248 -0.09 -5.48 12.13
CA LEU A 248 -0.59 -4.66 11.02
C LEU A 248 -2.03 -5.03 10.63
N ALA A 249 -2.40 -6.31 10.71
CA ALA A 249 -3.75 -6.77 10.36
C ALA A 249 -4.84 -6.14 11.24
N VAL A 250 -4.53 -5.80 12.49
CA VAL A 250 -5.47 -5.17 13.43
C VAL A 250 -5.32 -3.64 13.54
N HIS A 251 -4.36 -3.07 12.82
CA HIS A 251 -4.07 -1.63 12.84
C HIS A 251 -5.22 -0.82 12.29
N GLN A 252 -5.64 0.22 13.02
CA GLN A 252 -6.70 1.13 12.59
C GLN A 252 -6.27 2.59 12.81
N PRO A 253 -5.90 3.32 11.74
CA PRO A 253 -5.42 4.70 11.84
C PRO A 253 -6.40 5.66 12.55
N GLU A 254 -7.70 5.41 12.43
CA GLU A 254 -8.77 6.21 13.02
C GLU A 254 -8.98 5.96 14.52
N ARG A 255 -8.44 4.86 15.07
CA ARG A 255 -8.49 4.60 16.52
C ARG A 255 -7.59 5.55 17.29
N ARG A 256 -7.88 5.74 18.58
CA ARG A 256 -6.94 6.43 19.48
C ARG A 256 -5.62 5.67 19.53
N PHE A 257 -4.51 6.40 19.60
CA PHE A 257 -3.17 5.80 19.54
C PHE A 257 -2.94 4.70 20.56
N ASP A 258 -3.27 4.94 21.82
CA ASP A 258 -3.02 3.95 22.87
C ASP A 258 -3.90 2.71 22.69
N GLU A 259 -5.13 2.87 22.20
CA GLU A 259 -6.04 1.75 21.92
C GLU A 259 -5.55 0.91 20.74
N ASP A 260 -5.06 1.57 19.69
CA ASP A 260 -4.46 0.92 18.53
C ASP A 260 -3.18 0.18 18.91
N VAL A 261 -2.27 0.82 19.66
CA VAL A 261 -1.03 0.19 20.17
C VAL A 261 -1.34 -1.02 21.05
N VAL A 262 -2.36 -0.95 21.92
CA VAL A 262 -2.79 -2.10 22.73
C VAL A 262 -3.29 -3.24 21.84
N ALA A 263 -4.16 -2.95 20.87
CA ALA A 263 -4.68 -3.96 19.95
C ALA A 263 -3.55 -4.64 19.16
N MET A 264 -2.67 -3.84 18.55
CA MET A 264 -1.52 -4.33 17.78
C MET A 264 -0.55 -5.14 18.65
N THR A 265 -0.31 -4.71 19.90
CA THR A 265 0.56 -5.44 20.85
C THR A 265 -0.07 -6.77 21.26
N SER A 266 -1.39 -6.80 21.47
CA SER A 266 -2.11 -8.04 21.77
C SER A 266 -2.06 -9.02 20.62
N ALA A 267 -2.27 -8.57 19.37
CA ALA A 267 -2.17 -9.43 18.18
C ALA A 267 -0.76 -10.00 17.99
N ALA A 268 0.27 -9.15 18.07
CA ALA A 268 1.67 -9.57 18.01
C ALA A 268 2.01 -10.60 19.11
N GLY A 269 1.52 -10.39 20.33
CA GLY A 269 1.78 -11.25 21.48
C GLY A 269 1.02 -12.57 21.47
N ALA A 270 -0.14 -12.62 20.81
CA ALA A 270 -0.90 -13.87 20.59
C ALA A 270 -0.26 -14.74 19.50
N THR A 271 0.45 -14.12 18.55
CA THR A 271 1.09 -14.83 17.44
C THR A 271 2.37 -15.53 17.91
N ARG A 272 2.33 -16.87 17.98
CA ARG A 272 3.54 -17.69 18.10
C ARG A 272 4.26 -17.68 16.76
N TYR A 273 5.59 -17.65 16.80
CA TYR A 273 6.39 -17.67 15.57
C TYR A 273 7.39 -18.83 15.58
N GLY A 274 7.63 -19.34 14.38
CA GLY A 274 8.68 -20.31 14.09
C GLY A 274 9.31 -20.00 12.74
N GLU A 275 10.48 -20.58 12.50
CA GLU A 275 11.19 -20.42 11.25
C GLU A 275 11.99 -21.68 10.91
N LEU A 276 12.24 -21.87 9.61
CA LEU A 276 13.18 -22.87 9.13
C LEU A 276 14.46 -22.21 8.64
N ALA A 277 15.59 -22.76 9.05
CA ALA A 277 16.92 -22.36 8.63
C ALA A 277 17.75 -23.57 8.20
N VAL A 278 18.80 -23.34 7.42
CA VAL A 278 19.76 -24.39 7.06
C VAL A 278 21.04 -24.18 7.85
N ALA A 279 21.50 -25.20 8.55
CA ALA A 279 22.73 -25.13 9.32
C ALA A 279 23.95 -24.98 8.39
N GLU A 280 24.76 -23.95 8.58
CA GLU A 280 26.00 -23.75 7.81
C GLU A 280 27.16 -24.61 8.32
N ARG A 281 27.11 -24.99 9.59
CA ARG A 281 28.19 -25.68 10.31
C ARG A 281 27.64 -26.54 11.43
N MET A 282 28.50 -27.44 11.92
CA MET A 282 28.18 -28.25 13.09
C MET A 282 28.05 -27.36 14.35
N ALA A 283 26.96 -27.52 15.09
CA ALA A 283 26.72 -26.80 16.33
C ALA A 283 25.93 -27.65 17.34
N TRP A 284 26.06 -27.30 18.62
CA TRP A 284 25.26 -27.86 19.70
C TRP A 284 24.02 -26.98 19.89
N THR A 285 22.84 -27.58 19.83
CA THR A 285 21.55 -26.89 19.99
C THR A 285 20.73 -27.55 21.09
N THR A 286 19.61 -26.94 21.47
CA THR A 286 18.64 -27.48 22.43
C THR A 286 17.99 -28.79 21.95
N ALA A 287 17.84 -29.00 20.64
CA ALA A 287 17.35 -30.24 20.04
C ALA A 287 18.42 -31.32 19.82
N GLY A 288 19.70 -31.00 20.05
CA GLY A 288 20.83 -31.90 19.84
C GLY A 288 21.91 -31.30 18.92
N VAL A 289 22.75 -32.16 18.37
CA VAL A 289 23.87 -31.75 17.51
C VAL A 289 23.39 -31.70 16.05
N CYS A 290 23.50 -30.54 15.41
CA CYS A 290 23.28 -30.39 13.98
C CYS A 290 24.60 -30.42 13.20
N ARG A 291 24.52 -30.72 11.91
CA ARG A 291 25.61 -30.69 10.93
C ARG A 291 25.30 -29.68 9.84
N ALA A 292 26.32 -29.29 9.09
CA ALA A 292 26.14 -28.46 7.89
C ALA A 292 25.17 -29.14 6.92
N GLY A 293 24.16 -28.41 6.45
CA GLY A 293 23.11 -28.89 5.57
C GLY A 293 21.86 -29.42 6.28
N ASP A 294 21.89 -29.64 7.60
CA ASP A 294 20.68 -30.00 8.34
C ASP A 294 19.68 -28.84 8.31
N VAL A 295 18.40 -29.18 8.18
CA VAL A 295 17.29 -28.24 8.30
C VAL A 295 16.92 -28.09 9.77
N LEU A 296 17.00 -26.87 10.27
CA LEU A 296 16.68 -26.50 11.64
C LEU A 296 15.27 -25.91 11.66
N GLY A 297 14.41 -26.43 12.52
CA GLY A 297 13.11 -25.86 12.84
C GLY A 297 13.18 -25.14 14.17
N LEU A 298 13.06 -23.81 14.15
CA LEU A 298 13.12 -22.95 15.33
C LEU A 298 11.71 -22.55 15.75
N ILE A 299 11.46 -22.51 17.06
CA ILE A 299 10.22 -22.01 17.67
C ILE A 299 10.61 -21.03 18.76
N ASP A 300 10.09 -19.81 18.71
CA ASP A 300 10.51 -18.69 19.59
C ASP A 300 12.04 -18.45 19.63
N GLY A 301 12.72 -18.75 18.51
CA GLY A 301 14.18 -18.61 18.36
C GLY A 301 15.01 -19.79 18.88
N ASP A 302 14.38 -20.80 19.51
CA ASP A 302 15.06 -22.00 19.96
C ASP A 302 14.94 -23.14 18.95
N VAL A 303 16.03 -23.85 18.67
CA VAL A 303 16.01 -25.03 17.78
C VAL A 303 15.18 -26.14 18.43
N ALA A 304 13.98 -26.36 17.91
CA ALA A 304 13.07 -27.38 18.38
C ALA A 304 13.25 -28.69 17.59
N VAL A 305 13.49 -28.59 16.29
CA VAL A 305 13.56 -29.73 15.36
C VAL A 305 14.87 -29.68 14.57
N ILE A 306 15.50 -30.84 14.38
CA ILE A 306 16.59 -31.02 13.42
C ILE A 306 16.14 -32.10 12.44
N GLY A 307 16.12 -31.77 11.16
CA GLY A 307 15.78 -32.68 10.07
C GLY A 307 16.75 -32.55 8.90
N THR A 308 16.51 -33.33 7.85
CA THR A 308 17.31 -33.29 6.61
C THR A 308 16.51 -32.73 5.43
N GLU A 309 15.18 -32.73 5.53
CA GLU A 309 14.27 -32.31 4.46
C GLU A 309 13.39 -31.15 4.93
N LEU A 310 13.22 -30.15 4.07
CA LEU A 310 12.48 -28.93 4.40
C LEU A 310 11.02 -29.21 4.73
N ASP A 311 10.33 -30.01 3.92
CA ASP A 311 8.91 -30.37 4.09
C ASP A 311 8.65 -31.13 5.40
N ALA A 312 9.41 -32.21 5.64
CA ALA A 312 9.27 -33.00 6.86
C ALA A 312 9.55 -32.17 8.12
N THR A 313 10.54 -31.27 8.06
CA THR A 313 10.89 -30.40 9.18
C THR A 313 9.81 -29.34 9.41
N ALA A 314 9.27 -28.74 8.34
CA ALA A 314 8.22 -27.75 8.42
C ALA A 314 6.93 -28.32 9.02
N ARG A 315 6.53 -29.53 8.62
CA ARG A 315 5.39 -30.25 9.23
C ARG A 315 5.61 -30.50 10.72
N ALA A 316 6.80 -30.95 11.11
CA ALA A 316 7.13 -31.17 12.51
C ALA A 316 7.14 -29.89 13.36
N VAL A 317 7.53 -28.75 12.77
CA VAL A 317 7.40 -27.43 13.43
C VAL A 317 5.94 -27.04 13.57
N LEU A 318 5.14 -27.14 12.50
CA LEU A 318 3.70 -26.85 12.53
C LEU A 318 2.97 -27.68 13.58
N ASP A 319 3.18 -29.00 13.61
CA ASP A 319 2.55 -29.90 14.58
C ASP A 319 2.83 -29.47 16.02
N ARG A 320 4.07 -29.05 16.31
CA ARG A 320 4.45 -28.56 17.64
C ARG A 320 3.85 -27.21 17.96
N MET A 321 3.80 -26.30 17.00
CA MET A 321 3.20 -24.99 17.19
C MET A 321 1.68 -25.12 17.40
N LEU A 322 1.00 -25.97 16.65
CA LEU A 322 -0.44 -26.21 16.72
C LEU A 322 -0.87 -27.14 17.87
N ALA A 323 0.07 -27.80 18.56
CA ALA A 323 -0.23 -28.66 19.70
C ALA A 323 -0.97 -27.95 20.83
N ALA A 324 -0.77 -26.63 20.99
CA ALA A 324 -1.47 -25.80 21.97
C ALA A 324 -2.77 -25.16 21.40
N GLY A 325 -3.22 -25.56 20.22
CA GLY A 325 -4.30 -24.95 19.46
C GLY A 325 -3.82 -23.85 18.53
N GLY A 326 -4.72 -23.29 17.74
CA GLY A 326 -4.52 -22.15 16.85
C GLY A 326 -5.78 -21.89 16.03
N GLU A 327 -5.91 -20.70 15.46
CA GLU A 327 -7.02 -20.32 14.58
C GLU A 327 -6.56 -19.97 13.16
N LEU A 328 -5.35 -19.41 13.04
CA LEU A 328 -4.76 -19.01 11.77
C LEU A 328 -3.28 -19.40 11.71
N VAL A 329 -2.86 -19.97 10.58
CA VAL A 329 -1.47 -20.21 10.23
C VAL A 329 -1.07 -19.25 9.11
N THR A 330 -0.06 -18.42 9.35
CA THR A 330 0.57 -17.59 8.32
C THR A 330 1.89 -18.21 7.89
N LEU A 331 2.03 -18.54 6.60
CA LEU A 331 3.25 -19.08 6.01
C LEU A 331 3.90 -18.02 5.13
N VAL A 332 5.16 -17.66 5.40
CA VAL A 332 5.94 -16.75 4.55
C VAL A 332 7.11 -17.52 3.94
N LEU A 333 7.04 -17.77 2.64
CA LEU A 333 8.03 -18.58 1.93
C LEU A 333 9.16 -17.69 1.40
N GLY A 334 10.40 -18.13 1.58
CA GLY A 334 11.53 -17.55 0.87
C GLY A 334 11.48 -17.80 -0.63
N ASP A 335 12.22 -17.00 -1.40
CA ASP A 335 12.21 -17.05 -2.87
C ASP A 335 12.70 -18.39 -3.43
N ASP A 336 13.66 -19.03 -2.76
CA ASP A 336 14.22 -20.31 -3.19
C ASP A 336 13.32 -21.51 -2.86
N VAL A 337 12.17 -21.26 -2.22
CA VAL A 337 11.24 -22.32 -1.79
C VAL A 337 10.07 -22.44 -2.78
N PRO A 338 9.83 -23.65 -3.35
CA PRO A 338 8.77 -23.85 -4.31
C PRO A 338 7.39 -23.77 -3.67
N ASP A 339 6.42 -23.21 -4.40
CA ASP A 339 4.99 -23.07 -4.03
C ASP A 339 4.39 -24.41 -3.60
N ALA A 340 4.82 -25.51 -4.23
CA ALA A 340 4.38 -26.86 -3.89
C ALA A 340 4.64 -27.21 -2.41
N LEU A 341 5.60 -26.57 -1.73
CA LEU A 341 5.76 -26.74 -0.29
C LEU A 341 4.58 -26.11 0.47
N ALA A 342 4.17 -24.89 0.13
CA ALA A 342 3.01 -24.24 0.75
C ALA A 342 1.76 -25.12 0.60
N ASP A 343 1.46 -25.58 -0.62
CA ASP A 343 0.30 -26.44 -0.89
C ASP A 343 0.30 -27.67 0.03
N ARG A 344 1.46 -28.31 0.18
CA ARG A 344 1.65 -29.49 1.02
C ARG A 344 1.48 -29.19 2.51
N LEU A 345 1.88 -28.02 2.98
CA LEU A 345 1.70 -27.58 4.37
C LEU A 345 0.27 -27.13 4.65
N GLU A 346 -0.40 -26.48 3.70
CA GLU A 346 -1.82 -26.15 3.78
C GLU A 346 -2.67 -27.43 3.90
N ASP A 347 -2.41 -28.43 3.05
CA ASP A 347 -3.07 -29.73 3.12
C ASP A 347 -2.81 -30.41 4.47
N HIS A 348 -1.58 -30.34 4.98
CA HIS A 348 -1.21 -30.88 6.30
C HIS A 348 -2.03 -30.24 7.43
N VAL A 349 -2.12 -28.91 7.44
CA VAL A 349 -2.91 -28.17 8.45
C VAL A 349 -4.38 -28.52 8.31
N ARG A 350 -4.92 -28.55 7.08
CA ARG A 350 -6.33 -28.87 6.82
C ARG A 350 -6.72 -30.27 7.28
N ASP A 351 -5.85 -31.25 7.06
CA ASP A 351 -6.09 -32.65 7.43
C ASP A 351 -5.95 -32.88 8.95
N GLY A 352 -5.02 -32.18 9.61
CA GLY A 352 -4.77 -32.30 11.04
C GLY A 352 -5.65 -31.40 11.93
N HIS A 353 -6.09 -30.26 11.41
CA HIS A 353 -6.70 -29.16 12.17
C HIS A 353 -7.85 -28.49 11.39
N LEU A 354 -9.04 -29.09 11.45
CA LEU A 354 -10.24 -28.69 10.68
C LEU A 354 -10.77 -27.26 10.92
N ALA A 355 -10.31 -26.58 11.97
CA ALA A 355 -10.75 -25.23 12.35
C ALA A 355 -9.66 -24.16 12.17
N VAL A 356 -8.56 -24.51 11.49
CA VAL A 356 -7.41 -23.63 11.30
C VAL A 356 -7.33 -23.22 9.85
N ASP A 357 -7.40 -21.91 9.60
CA ASP A 357 -7.18 -21.34 8.27
C ASP A 357 -5.68 -21.17 8.01
N THR A 358 -5.28 -21.20 6.73
CA THR A 358 -3.90 -20.94 6.32
C THR A 358 -3.86 -19.80 5.33
N VAL A 359 -2.91 -18.88 5.51
CA VAL A 359 -2.61 -17.77 4.59
C VAL A 359 -1.14 -17.85 4.19
N VAL A 360 -0.89 -17.72 2.89
CA VAL A 360 0.45 -17.87 2.30
C VAL A 360 0.93 -16.57 1.68
N HIS A 361 2.17 -16.23 1.96
CA HIS A 361 2.85 -15.03 1.51
C HIS A 361 4.24 -15.33 0.98
N ARG A 362 4.76 -14.43 0.15
CA ARG A 362 6.14 -14.45 -0.30
C ARG A 362 7.00 -13.48 0.49
N GLY A 363 8.10 -13.98 1.01
CA GLY A 363 9.08 -13.23 1.79
C GLY A 363 9.96 -12.33 0.93
N GLY A 364 10.22 -12.72 -0.31
CA GLY A 364 11.26 -12.12 -1.13
C GLY A 364 12.64 -12.67 -0.79
N GLY A 365 13.65 -12.23 -1.52
CA GLY A 365 15.03 -12.63 -1.28
C GLY A 365 15.48 -12.26 0.14
N ARG A 366 16.34 -13.10 0.74
CA ARG A 366 16.94 -12.91 2.07
C ARG A 366 16.02 -13.17 3.27
N THR A 367 14.80 -13.69 3.07
CA THR A 367 14.04 -14.28 4.17
C THR A 367 14.52 -15.69 4.47
N ALA A 368 14.27 -16.16 5.70
CA ALA A 368 14.39 -17.57 6.02
C ALA A 368 13.60 -18.42 4.99
N PRO A 369 14.03 -19.67 4.71
CA PRO A 369 13.29 -20.60 3.87
C PRO A 369 11.78 -20.60 4.12
N LEU A 370 11.38 -20.59 5.39
CA LEU A 370 9.97 -20.46 5.77
C LEU A 370 9.87 -19.76 7.13
N LEU A 371 9.01 -18.75 7.23
CA LEU A 371 8.52 -18.23 8.51
C LEU A 371 7.09 -18.73 8.73
N ILE A 372 6.77 -19.05 9.97
CA ILE A 372 5.47 -19.59 10.38
C ILE A 372 4.95 -18.72 11.52
N GLY A 373 3.75 -18.16 11.35
CA GLY A 373 2.96 -17.55 12.42
C GLY A 373 1.78 -18.46 12.77
N VAL A 374 1.51 -18.67 14.05
CA VAL A 374 0.30 -19.35 14.53
C VAL A 374 -0.36 -18.49 15.59
N GLU A 375 -1.56 -17.99 15.28
CA GLU A 375 -2.43 -17.23 16.18
C GLU A 375 -3.22 -18.16 17.10
#